data_AF-A0A1Y2W0H2-F1
#
_entry.id   AF-A0A1Y2W0H2-F1
#
_cell.length_a   1.000
_cell.length_b   1.000
_cell.length_c   1.000
_cell.angle_alpha   90.00
_cell.angle_beta   90.00
_cell.angle_gamma   90.00
#
_symmetry.space_group_name_H-M   'P 1'
#
loop_
_entity.id
_entity.type
_entity.pdbx_description
1 polymer ?
#
loop_
_entity_poly.entity_id
_entity_poly.type
_entity_poly.pdbx_seq_one_letter_code
_entity_poly.pdbx_strand_id
1 'polypeptide(L)'
;MAITSVLPGVEVFVCINGQTATEYDDPSENPDPKTCIKYIECKDGAPFFVGYKVTSQDKWDPKGHFLQIKCQIDGQYAGYDLCYEFNGGTEEPEQGISETLAADYVFADIKRRKSLM
;
A
#
# COMPACT_ATOMS: atom_id res chain seq x y z
N MET A 1 -3.04 -9.67 4.98
CA MET A 1 -2.37 -8.36 5.03
C MET A 1 -0.91 -8.60 5.33
N ALA A 2 -0.04 -8.04 4.50
CA ALA A 2 1.39 -8.04 4.72
C ALA A 2 1.74 -6.93 5.71
N ILE A 3 2.35 -7.33 6.83
CA ILE A 3 2.82 -6.43 7.89
C ILE A 3 4.28 -6.78 8.15
N THR A 4 5.14 -5.76 8.25
CA THR A 4 6.55 -5.95 8.61
C THR A 4 6.73 -5.74 10.11
N SER A 5 7.65 -6.48 10.72
CA SER A 5 7.95 -6.36 12.16
C SER A 5 8.56 -5.00 12.54
N VAL A 6 9.22 -4.34 11.58
CA VAL A 6 9.87 -3.03 11.79
C VAL A 6 8.91 -1.85 11.65
N LEU A 7 7.78 -2.05 10.96
CA LEU A 7 6.76 -1.03 10.77
C LEU A 7 5.35 -1.65 10.89
N PRO A 8 4.97 -2.07 12.11
CA PRO A 8 3.69 -2.74 12.34
C PRO A 8 2.46 -1.86 12.04
N GLY A 9 2.66 -0.54 12.00
CA GLY A 9 1.61 0.45 11.74
C GLY A 9 1.20 0.56 10.28
N VAL A 10 1.92 -0.12 9.38
CA VAL A 10 1.63 -0.11 7.95
C VAL A 10 1.21 -1.51 7.53
N GLU A 11 -0.03 -1.61 7.11
CA GLU A 11 -0.63 -2.82 6.55
C GLU A 11 -0.69 -2.66 5.03
N VAL A 12 -0.15 -3.62 4.28
CA VAL A 12 -0.29 -3.68 2.82
C VAL A 12 -1.22 -4.82 2.46
N PHE A 13 -2.06 -4.62 1.46
CA PHE A 13 -3.02 -5.63 1.00
C PHE A 13 -3.26 -5.53 -0.49
N VAL A 14 -3.75 -6.63 -1.06
CA VAL A 14 -4.15 -6.70 -2.46
C VAL A 14 -5.63 -7.01 -2.54
N CYS A 15 -6.35 -6.33 -3.42
CA CYS A 15 -7.71 -6.68 -3.79
C CYS A 15 -7.73 -7.30 -5.18
N ILE A 16 -8.47 -8.38 -5.36
CA ILE A 16 -8.71 -9.03 -6.66
C ILE A 16 -10.22 -8.99 -6.91
N ASN A 17 -10.65 -8.51 -8.08
CA ASN A 17 -12.08 -8.36 -8.41
C ASN A 17 -12.91 -7.62 -7.33
N GLY A 18 -12.31 -6.62 -6.68
CA GLY A 18 -12.98 -5.81 -5.65
C GLY A 18 -13.07 -6.45 -4.26
N GLN A 19 -12.44 -7.61 -4.04
CA GLN A 19 -12.37 -8.26 -2.73
C GLN A 19 -10.92 -8.36 -2.27
N THR A 20 -10.66 -8.13 -0.98
CA THR A 20 -9.33 -8.35 -0.39
C THR A 20 -8.94 -9.81 -0.58
N ALA A 21 -7.78 -10.01 -1.20
CA ALA A 21 -7.27 -11.33 -1.51
C ALA A 21 -6.88 -12.08 -0.22
N THR A 22 -7.06 -13.40 -0.24
CA THR A 22 -6.48 -14.25 0.80
C THR A 22 -4.98 -14.38 0.57
N GLU A 23 -4.20 -14.12 1.61
CA GLU A 23 -2.75 -14.18 1.60
C GLU A 23 -2.26 -15.41 2.38
N TYR A 24 -1.22 -16.04 1.87
CA TYR A 24 -0.60 -17.23 2.45
C TYR A 24 0.88 -16.98 2.70
N ASP A 25 1.41 -17.63 3.75
CA ASP A 25 2.85 -17.73 3.93
C ASP A 25 3.42 -18.76 2.94
N ASP A 26 4.49 -18.40 2.26
CA ASP A 26 5.24 -19.34 1.43
C ASP A 26 6.42 -19.89 2.25
N PRO A 27 6.38 -21.18 2.67
CA PRO A 27 7.45 -21.76 3.48
C PRO A 27 8.77 -21.94 2.72
N SER A 28 8.77 -21.78 1.38
CA SER A 28 9.98 -21.83 0.57
C SER A 28 10.71 -20.49 0.50
N GLU A 29 10.03 -19.40 0.86
CA GLU A 29 10.59 -18.05 0.92
C GLU A 29 11.16 -17.77 2.30
N ASN A 30 12.38 -17.21 2.35
CA ASN A 30 13.03 -16.79 3.59
C ASN A 30 13.35 -15.30 3.50
N PRO A 31 12.39 -14.42 3.81
CA PRO A 31 12.58 -12.99 3.65
C PRO A 31 13.64 -12.45 4.60
N ASP A 32 14.33 -11.40 4.16
CA ASP A 32 15.18 -10.60 5.05
C ASP A 32 14.38 -10.10 6.27
N PRO A 33 15.02 -9.80 7.42
CA PRO A 33 14.33 -9.42 8.66
C PRO A 33 13.38 -8.22 8.59
N LYS A 34 13.49 -7.38 7.55
CA LYS A 34 12.65 -6.19 7.32
C LYS A 34 11.65 -6.38 6.18
N THR A 35 11.54 -7.58 5.66
CA THR A 35 10.74 -7.93 4.49
C THR A 35 9.62 -8.88 4.92
N CYS A 36 8.45 -8.70 4.33
CA CYS A 36 7.32 -9.61 4.46
C CYS A 36 6.95 -10.08 3.06
N ILE A 37 6.92 -11.39 2.83
CA ILE A 37 6.53 -11.99 1.56
C ILE A 37 5.24 -12.76 1.80
N LYS A 38 4.25 -12.52 0.94
CA LYS A 38 2.95 -13.18 0.97
C LYS A 38 2.61 -13.67 -0.42
N TYR A 39 2.15 -14.91 -0.50
CA TYR A 39 1.61 -15.49 -1.71
C TYR A 39 0.11 -15.22 -1.81
N ILE A 40 -0.37 -14.92 -3.01
CA ILE A 40 -1.80 -14.74 -3.31
C ILE A 40 -2.14 -15.57 -4.55
N GLU A 41 -3.24 -16.28 -4.49
CA GLU A 41 -3.80 -16.97 -5.65
C GLU A 41 -4.67 -16.02 -6.47
N CYS A 42 -4.46 -15.99 -7.78
CA CYS A 42 -5.23 -15.16 -8.70
C CYS A 42 -5.45 -15.89 -10.02
N LYS A 43 -6.58 -15.61 -10.68
CA LYS A 43 -6.84 -16.09 -12.05
C LYS A 43 -6.20 -15.15 -13.06
N ASP A 44 -5.67 -15.71 -14.13
CA ASP A 44 -5.11 -14.93 -15.24
C ASP A 44 -6.09 -13.87 -15.75
N GLY A 45 -5.59 -12.65 -15.91
CA GLY A 45 -6.35 -11.53 -16.44
C GLY A 45 -7.31 -10.85 -15.44
N ALA A 46 -7.38 -11.31 -14.19
CA ALA A 46 -8.18 -10.64 -13.18
C ALA A 46 -7.56 -9.27 -12.81
N PRO A 47 -8.37 -8.20 -12.74
CA PRO A 47 -7.92 -6.91 -12.23
C PRO A 47 -7.57 -7.02 -10.75
N PHE A 48 -6.48 -6.37 -10.37
CA PHE A 48 -6.05 -6.26 -8.98
C PHE A 48 -5.73 -4.82 -8.62
N PHE A 49 -5.78 -4.54 -7.33
CA PHE A 49 -5.43 -3.27 -6.70
C PHE A 49 -4.47 -3.55 -5.57
N VAL A 50 -3.41 -2.75 -5.46
CA VAL A 50 -2.55 -2.74 -4.27
C VAL A 50 -2.99 -1.57 -3.43
N GLY A 51 -3.27 -1.83 -2.16
CA GLY A 51 -3.62 -0.81 -1.19
C GLY A 51 -2.80 -0.94 0.07
N TYR A 52 -2.82 0.12 0.87
CA TYR A 52 -2.21 0.10 2.19
C TYR A 52 -3.07 0.89 3.18
N LYS A 53 -2.83 0.62 4.46
CA LYS A 53 -3.44 1.29 5.59
C LYS A 53 -2.34 1.68 6.57
N VAL A 54 -2.28 2.97 6.89
CA VAL A 54 -1.36 3.51 7.90
C VAL A 54 -2.16 3.79 9.16
N THR A 55 -1.78 3.18 10.28
CA THR A 55 -2.45 3.37 11.56
C THR A 55 -1.64 4.28 12.47
N SER A 56 -2.33 5.04 13.32
CA SER A 56 -1.71 5.89 14.35
C SER A 56 -1.23 5.11 15.57
N GLN A 57 -1.48 3.78 15.62
CA GLN A 57 -1.15 2.94 16.78
C GLN A 57 0.35 2.68 16.90
N ASP A 58 1.14 2.97 15.86
CA ASP A 58 2.56 2.67 15.85
C ASP A 58 3.48 3.88 15.71
N LYS A 59 4.63 3.74 16.38
CA LYS A 59 5.67 4.73 16.66
C LYS A 59 6.55 5.04 15.45
N TRP A 60 5.98 5.26 14.27
CA TRP A 60 6.80 5.72 13.13
C TRP A 60 7.24 7.19 13.25
N ASP A 61 6.80 7.87 14.34
CA ASP A 61 7.17 9.23 14.77
C ASP A 61 7.17 10.25 13.62
N PRO A 62 5.98 10.70 13.19
CA PRO A 62 5.83 11.57 12.02
C PRO A 62 6.44 12.98 12.19
N LYS A 63 6.95 13.34 13.36
CA LYS A 63 7.40 14.72 13.67
C LYS A 63 8.61 15.14 12.83
N GLY A 64 8.33 15.88 11.75
CA GLY A 64 9.35 16.34 10.81
C GLY A 64 9.79 15.27 9.80
N HIS A 65 9.06 14.17 9.72
CA HIS A 65 9.31 13.06 8.81
C HIS A 65 8.07 12.78 7.95
N PHE A 66 8.30 12.17 6.79
CA PHE A 66 7.24 11.62 5.96
C PHE A 66 7.51 10.13 5.74
N LEU A 67 6.46 9.34 5.72
CA LEU A 67 6.49 7.96 5.26
C LEU A 67 6.25 7.97 3.75
N GLN A 68 7.21 7.44 2.99
CA GLN A 68 7.06 7.23 1.56
C GLN A 68 6.78 5.75 1.27
N ILE A 69 5.66 5.49 0.60
CA ILE A 69 5.27 4.14 0.19
C ILE A 69 5.47 4.06 -1.32
N LYS A 70 6.28 3.11 -1.80
CA LYS A 70 6.55 2.92 -3.23
C LYS A 70 6.00 1.56 -3.67
N CYS A 71 5.28 1.55 -4.78
CA CYS A 71 4.77 0.33 -5.39
C CYS A 71 5.57 -0.01 -6.65
N GLN A 72 5.99 -1.28 -6.75
CA GLN A 72 6.62 -1.84 -7.95
C GLN A 72 5.90 -3.12 -8.35
N ILE A 73 5.73 -3.33 -9.65
CA ILE A 73 5.08 -4.51 -10.25
C ILE A 73 5.99 -5.04 -11.33
N ASP A 74 6.31 -6.33 -11.28
CA ASP A 74 7.22 -6.99 -12.23
C ASP A 74 8.56 -6.25 -12.38
N GLY A 75 9.05 -5.67 -11.27
CA GLY A 75 10.28 -4.87 -11.23
C GLY A 75 10.16 -3.45 -11.81
N GLN A 76 8.97 -3.03 -12.26
CA GLN A 76 8.70 -1.71 -12.79
C GLN A 76 8.01 -0.82 -11.75
N TYR A 77 8.38 0.46 -11.73
CA TYR A 77 7.76 1.44 -10.85
C TYR A 77 6.31 1.73 -11.24
N ALA A 78 5.38 1.50 -10.32
CA ALA A 78 3.95 1.70 -10.53
C ALA A 78 3.45 3.02 -9.92
N GLY A 79 4.10 3.50 -8.86
CA GLY A 79 3.71 4.74 -8.19
C GLY A 79 4.25 4.85 -6.77
N TYR A 80 3.87 5.93 -6.11
CA TYR A 80 4.17 6.17 -4.71
C TYR A 80 3.13 7.08 -4.08
N ASP A 81 3.08 7.02 -2.76
CA ASP A 81 2.34 7.94 -1.92
C ASP A 81 3.23 8.47 -0.78
N LEU A 82 2.80 9.60 -0.21
CA LEU A 82 3.44 10.25 0.92
C LEU A 82 2.43 10.41 2.05
N CYS A 83 2.76 9.85 3.21
CA CYS A 83 2.00 10.07 4.44
C CYS A 83 2.84 10.94 5.38
N TYR A 84 2.27 12.06 5.83
CA TYR A 84 2.88 12.95 6.81
C TYR A 84 1.80 13.56 7.69
N GLU A 85 2.16 13.94 8.91
CA GLU A 85 1.25 14.67 9.78
C GLU A 85 1.18 16.13 9.33
N PHE A 86 0.00 16.58 8.89
CA PHE A 86 -0.21 17.99 8.56
C PHE A 86 -0.50 18.79 9.83
N ASN A 87 0.49 19.50 10.34
CA ASN A 87 0.31 20.48 11.41
C ASN A 87 -0.32 21.75 10.80
N GLY A 88 -1.65 21.78 10.70
CA GLY A 88 -2.38 22.83 10.00
C GLY A 88 -2.03 24.25 10.44
N GLY A 89 -1.43 25.03 9.54
CA GLY A 89 -1.66 26.45 9.45
C GLY A 89 -2.97 26.69 8.68
N THR A 90 -3.80 27.59 9.17
CA THR A 90 -5.15 27.89 8.66
C THR A 90 -5.12 28.57 7.29
N GLU A 91 -4.98 27.82 6.20
CA GLU A 91 -5.37 28.28 4.86
C GLU A 91 -6.07 27.15 4.10
N GLU A 92 -7.23 27.46 3.51
CA GLU A 92 -8.17 26.51 2.92
C GLU A 92 -7.54 25.69 1.78
N PRO A 93 -7.68 24.35 1.75
CA PRO A 93 -7.09 23.53 0.70
C PRO A 93 -7.89 23.66 -0.61
N GLU A 94 -7.25 24.16 -1.67
CA GLU A 94 -7.73 24.04 -3.04
C GLU A 94 -7.87 22.56 -3.44
N GLN A 95 -8.93 22.29 -4.20
CA GLN A 95 -9.49 20.99 -4.53
C GLN A 95 -8.47 19.99 -5.11
N GLY A 96 -7.96 19.11 -4.26
CA GLY A 96 -7.49 17.78 -4.62
C GLY A 96 -8.28 16.77 -3.80
N ILE A 97 -9.20 16.05 -4.44
CA ILE A 97 -9.98 14.97 -3.84
C ILE A 97 -9.07 13.97 -3.13
N SER A 98 -9.00 14.06 -1.80
CA SER A 98 -8.66 12.96 -0.91
C SER A 98 -9.90 12.73 -0.07
N GLU A 99 -10.69 11.71 -0.38
CA GLU A 99 -11.80 11.27 0.49
C GLU A 99 -11.18 10.58 1.72
N THR A 100 -10.64 11.39 2.62
CA THR A 100 -10.08 11.04 3.92
C THR A 100 -11.22 11.03 4.92
N LEU A 101 -11.76 9.84 5.24
CA LEU A 101 -12.59 9.64 6.42
C LEU A 101 -12.32 8.25 7.02
N ALA A 102 -11.59 8.27 8.15
CA ALA A 102 -11.39 7.19 9.13
C ALA A 102 -10.81 5.86 8.61
N ALA A 103 -9.52 5.62 8.94
CA ALA A 103 -8.67 4.52 8.47
C ALA A 103 -8.40 4.60 6.96
N ASP A 104 -7.46 5.47 6.61
CA ASP A 104 -7.14 5.81 5.22
C ASP A 104 -6.67 4.58 4.44
N TYR A 105 -7.55 4.09 3.58
CA TYR A 105 -7.23 3.13 2.53
C TYR A 105 -6.88 3.93 1.27
N VAL A 106 -5.62 3.87 0.83
CA VAL A 106 -5.19 4.43 -0.46
C VAL A 106 -5.12 3.30 -1.47
N PHE A 107 -5.74 3.51 -2.64
CA PHE A 107 -5.86 2.50 -3.70
C PHE A 107 -5.11 2.95 -4.96
N ALA A 108 -4.21 2.11 -5.46
CA ALA A 108 -3.69 2.27 -6.82
C ALA A 108 -4.53 1.41 -7.80
N ASP A 109 -5.29 2.03 -8.70
CA ASP A 109 -5.95 1.35 -9.85
C ASP A 109 -4.92 1.08 -10.94
N ILE A 110 -4.61 -0.21 -11.17
CA ILE A 110 -3.55 -0.61 -12.08
C ILE A 110 -4.13 -1.49 -13.19
N LYS A 111 -4.41 -0.86 -14.33
CA LYS A 111 -4.78 -1.58 -15.56
C LYS A 111 -3.52 -2.07 -16.25
N ARG A 112 -3.33 -3.39 -16.36
CA ARG A 112 -2.31 -4.01 -17.24
C ARG A 112 -2.49 -3.45 -18.66
N ARG A 113 -1.56 -2.61 -19.13
CA ARG A 113 -1.47 -2.31 -20.55
C ARG A 113 -1.11 -3.61 -21.25
N LYS A 114 -1.99 -4.14 -22.10
CA LYS A 114 -1.62 -5.20 -23.04
C LYS A 114 -0.42 -4.68 -23.84
N SER A 115 0.71 -5.37 -23.75
CA SER A 115 1.80 -5.19 -24.70
C SER A 115 1.22 -5.36 -26.11
N LEU A 116 1.20 -4.29 -26.90
CA LEU A 116 1.08 -4.44 -28.35
C LEU A 116 2.38 -5.11 -28.81
N MET A 117 2.22 -6.14 -29.64
CA MET A 117 3.27 -6.97 -30.23
C MET A 117 4.44 -6.16 -30.80
#